data_AF-A0A6M3XZ22-F1
#
_entry.id   AF-A0A6M3XZ22-F1
#
_cell.length_a   1.000
_cell.length_b   1.000
_cell.length_c   1.000
_cell.angle_alpha   90.00
_cell.angle_beta   90.00
_cell.angle_gamma   90.00
#
_symmetry.space_group_name_H-M   'P 1'
#
loop_
_entity.id
_entity.type
_entity.pdbx_description
1 polymer ?
#
loop_
_entity_poly.entity_id
_entity_poly.type
_entity_poly.pdbx_seq_one_letter_code
_entity_poly.pdbx_strand_id
1 'polypeptide(L)'
;MKRHGFVYIYSQYLDEVVAFCRSEIDTGRVRKGIVAYTDSELREMYGDDREPLTKGELMRIHFLKKQAGAVVENGKPNKGD
;
A
#
# COMPACT_ATOMS: atom_id res chain seq x y z
N MET A 1 -15.96 -15.27 10.82
CA MET A 1 -16.04 -13.79 10.80
C MET A 1 -14.79 -13.25 10.11
N LYS A 2 -14.90 -12.55 8.96
CA LYS A 2 -13.76 -11.81 8.41
C LYS A 2 -13.48 -10.64 9.36
N ARG A 3 -12.28 -10.63 9.95
CA ARG A 3 -11.86 -9.55 10.85
C ARG A 3 -11.45 -8.36 9.99
N HIS A 4 -12.28 -7.32 9.93
CA HIS A 4 -12.02 -6.08 9.22
C HIS A 4 -11.17 -5.13 10.05
N GLY A 5 -10.46 -4.23 9.38
CA GLY A 5 -9.74 -3.13 10.01
C GLY A 5 -8.36 -2.88 9.43
N PHE A 6 -7.86 -1.69 9.73
CA PHE A 6 -6.53 -1.25 9.37
C PHE A 6 -5.97 -0.37 10.49
N VAL A 7 -4.65 -0.22 10.52
CA VAL A 7 -3.95 0.69 11.42
C VAL A 7 -3.12 1.66 10.61
N TYR A 8 -3.13 2.94 11.01
CA TYR A 8 -2.18 3.92 10.50
C TYR A 8 -0.92 3.89 11.34
N ILE A 9 0.23 3.89 10.69
CA ILE A 9 1.53 3.96 11.34
C ILE A 9 2.43 4.92 10.58
N TYR A 10 3.23 5.68 11.32
CA TYR A 10 4.32 6.45 10.72
C TYR A 10 5.53 5.53 10.52
N SER A 11 5.93 5.32 9.27
CA SER A 11 7.12 4.53 8.95
C SER A 11 8.34 5.44 8.92
N GLN A 12 9.25 5.28 9.88
CA GLN A 12 10.53 6.00 9.89
C GLN A 12 11.41 5.66 8.69
N TYR A 13 11.25 4.48 8.10
CA TYR A 13 12.02 4.05 6.93
C TYR A 13 11.57 4.74 5.64
N LEU A 14 10.26 4.99 5.53
CA LEU A 14 9.63 5.63 4.36
C LEU A 14 9.43 7.13 4.55
N ASP A 15 9.54 7.61 5.79
CA ASP A 15 9.23 8.99 6.20
C ASP A 15 7.78 9.40 5.86
N GLU A 16 6.86 8.43 5.88
CA GLU A 16 5.46 8.62 5.50
C GLU A 16 4.51 7.85 6.43
N VAL A 17 3.28 8.34 6.55
CA VAL A 17 2.18 7.58 7.15
C VAL A 17 1.70 6.55 6.16
N VAL A 18 1.65 5.29 6.58
CA VAL A 18 1.13 4.15 5.80
C VAL A 18 0.02 3.46 6.56
N ALA A 19 -0.79 2.67 5.86
CA ALA A 19 -1.85 1.87 6.46
C ALA A 19 -1.53 0.38 6.34
N PHE A 20 -1.65 -0.39 7.43
CA PHE A 20 -1.59 -1.85 7.39
C PHE A 20 -3.00 -2.42 7.53
N CYS A 21 -3.41 -3.17 6.52
CA CYS A 21 -4.77 -3.64 6.30
C CYS A 21 -4.84 -5.16 6.48
N ARG A 22 -5.90 -5.65 7.11
CA ARG A 22 -6.09 -7.11 7.25
C ARG A 22 -6.50 -7.78 5.94
N SER A 23 -7.15 -7.04 5.04
CA SER A 23 -7.65 -7.56 3.77
C SER A 23 -7.67 -6.50 2.69
N GLU A 24 -7.77 -6.93 1.43
CA GLU A 24 -7.95 -6.04 0.27
C GLU A 24 -9.20 -5.16 0.38
N ILE A 25 -10.26 -5.64 1.06
CA ILE A 25 -11.47 -4.83 1.28
C ILE A 25 -11.18 -3.62 2.18
N ASP A 26 -10.24 -3.76 3.12
CA ASP A 26 -9.91 -2.70 4.05
C ASP A 26 -9.07 -1.60 3.40
N THR A 27 -8.35 -1.88 2.30
CA THR A 27 -7.55 -0.88 1.56
C THR A 27 -8.42 0.22 0.97
N GLY A 28 -9.62 -0.12 0.47
CA GLY A 28 -10.59 0.85 -0.04
C GLY A 28 -11.19 1.78 1.02
N ARG A 29 -10.98 1.48 2.30
CA ARG A 29 -11.41 2.32 3.44
C ARG A 29 -10.30 3.24 3.96
N VAL A 30 -9.08 3.07 3.47
CA VAL A 30 -7.93 3.91 3.82
C VAL A 30 -8.11 5.29 3.19
N ARG A 31 -7.68 6.32 3.92
CA ARG A 31 -7.72 7.71 3.43
C ARG A 31 -6.90 7.82 2.14
N LYS A 32 -7.47 8.48 1.13
CA LYS A 32 -6.77 8.79 -0.13
C LYS A 32 -5.40 9.42 0.11
N GLY A 33 -4.43 9.02 -0.70
CA GLY A 33 -3.04 9.47 -0.61
C GLY A 33 -2.18 8.71 0.40
N ILE A 34 -2.76 7.82 1.21
CA ILE A 34 -2.01 6.92 2.10
C ILE A 34 -1.84 5.57 1.42
N VAL A 35 -0.60 5.09 1.37
CA VAL A 35 -0.29 3.75 0.83
C VAL A 35 -0.73 2.68 1.84
N ALA A 36 -1.56 1.75 1.38
CA ALA A 36 -2.11 0.67 2.19
C ALA A 36 -1.46 -0.67 1.84
N TYR A 37 -0.86 -1.36 2.81
CA TYR A 37 -0.30 -2.70 2.66
C TYR A 37 -1.22 -3.73 3.28
N THR A 38 -1.50 -4.83 2.58
CA THR A 38 -2.29 -5.94 3.14
C THR A 38 -1.41 -6.96 3.86
N ASP A 39 -2.02 -7.77 4.74
CA ASP A 39 -1.32 -8.86 5.44
C ASP A 39 -0.62 -9.82 4.46
N SER A 40 -1.26 -10.13 3.33
CA SER A 40 -0.65 -10.94 2.27
C SER A 40 0.58 -10.28 1.65
N GLU A 41 0.51 -8.98 1.34
CA GLU A 41 1.67 -8.25 0.81
C GLU A 41 2.82 -8.20 1.81
N LEU A 42 2.52 -7.96 3.10
CA LEU A 42 3.53 -7.95 4.14
C LEU A 42 4.19 -9.32 4.30
N ARG A 43 3.43 -10.43 4.20
CA ARG A 43 4.00 -11.79 4.20
C ARG A 43 4.83 -12.08 2.96
N GLU A 44 4.45 -11.56 1.80
CA GLU A 44 5.25 -11.71 0.58
C GLU A 44 6.58 -10.95 0.66
N MET A 45 6.60 -9.79 1.33
CA MET A 45 7.80 -8.96 1.49
C MET A 45 8.69 -9.37 2.67
N TYR A 46 8.10 -9.86 3.77
CA TYR A 46 8.79 -10.08 5.05
C TYR A 46 8.44 -11.40 5.73
N GLY A 47 7.85 -12.36 5.02
CA GLY A 47 7.56 -13.68 5.58
C GLY A 47 8.82 -14.40 6.02
N ASP A 48 8.68 -15.33 6.97
CA ASP A 48 9.81 -16.01 7.64
C ASP A 48 10.77 -16.74 6.67
N ASP A 49 10.27 -17.13 5.49
CA ASP A 49 11.04 -17.81 4.43
C ASP A 49 11.68 -16.85 3.41
N ARG A 50 11.63 -15.53 3.65
CA ARG A 50 12.12 -14.50 2.72
C ARG A 50 13.35 -13.79 3.28
N GLU A 51 14.28 -13.46 2.40
CA GLU A 51 15.32 -12.49 2.77
C GLU A 51 14.67 -11.12 3.01
N PRO A 52 15.04 -10.42 4.10
CA PRO A 52 14.52 -9.09 4.37
C PRO A 52 14.85 -8.12 3.22
N LEU A 53 13.84 -7.34 2.80
CA LEU A 53 14.06 -6.28 1.82
C LEU A 53 15.07 -5.24 2.32
N THR A 54 15.97 -4.82 1.45
CA THR A 54 16.78 -3.63 1.68
C THR A 54 15.91 -2.37 1.72
N LYS A 55 16.42 -1.30 2.35
CA LYS A 55 15.74 0.00 2.37
C LYS A 55 15.41 0.50 0.96
N GLY A 56 16.33 0.34 0.01
CA GLY A 56 16.14 0.79 -1.38
C GLY A 56 15.02 0.04 -2.09
N GLU A 57 14.92 -1.27 -1.88
CA GLU A 57 13.85 -2.10 -2.43
C GLU A 57 12.49 -1.71 -1.85
N LEU A 58 12.40 -1.53 -0.53
CA LEU A 58 11.18 -1.07 0.12
C LEU A 58 10.73 0.29 -0.42
N MET A 59 11.64 1.26 -0.54
CA MET A 59 11.32 2.58 -1.10
C MET A 59 10.82 2.50 -2.54
N ARG A 60 11.42 1.62 -3.37
CA ARG A 60 11.00 1.41 -4.75
C ARG A 60 9.60 0.80 -4.83
N ILE A 61 9.33 -0.24 -4.03
CA ILE A 61 8.00 -0.87 -3.94
C ILE A 61 6.96 0.16 -3.50
N HIS A 62 7.28 0.92 -2.44
CA HIS A 62 6.41 1.96 -1.91
C HIS A 62 6.09 3.03 -2.97
N PHE A 63 7.10 3.53 -3.68
CA PHE A 63 6.92 4.48 -4.77
C PHE A 63 6.02 3.93 -5.88
N LEU A 64 6.27 2.71 -6.34
CA LEU A 64 5.44 2.07 -7.37
C LEU A 64 3.99 1.90 -6.93
N LYS A 65 3.76 1.50 -5.68
CA LYS A 65 2.42 1.33 -5.12
C LYS A 65 1.68 2.65 -4.98
N LYS A 66 2.38 3.72 -4.59
CA LYS A 66 1.86 5.09 -4.56
C LYS A 66 1.43 5.55 -5.96
N GLN A 67 2.24 5.26 -6.98
CA GLN A 67 1.91 5.57 -8.37
C GLN A 67 0.74 4.72 -8.89
N ALA A 68 0.70 3.42 -8.59
CA ALA A 68 -0.41 2.55 -8.97
C ALA A 68 -1.74 3.01 -8.36
N GLY A 69 -1.73 3.46 -7.09
CA GLY A 69 -2.88 4.10 -6.45
C GLY A 69 -3.26 5.45 -7.08
N ALA A 70 -2.27 6.22 -7.55
CA ALA A 70 -2.48 7.49 -8.25
C ALA A 70 -3.05 7.31 -9.68
N VAL A 71 -2.69 6.23 -10.38
CA VAL A 71 -3.19 5.92 -11.73
C VAL A 71 -4.70 5.67 -11.74
N VAL A 72 -5.27 5.13 -10.65
CA VAL A 72 -6.73 4.96 -10.52
C VAL A 72 -7.47 6.31 -10.40
N GLU A 73 -6.78 7.41 -10.06
CA GLU A 73 -7.37 8.76 -10.00
C GLU A 73 -7.38 9.50 -11.36
N ASN A 74 -6.66 9.01 -12.37
CA ASN A 74 -6.66 9.60 -13.72
C ASN A 74 -7.71 9.00 -14.68
N GLY A 75 -8.73 8.35 -14.14
CA GLY A 75 -9.93 7.93 -14.86
C GLY A 75 -10.82 9.10 -15.30
N LYS A 76 -10.34 9.92 -16.24
CA LYS A 76 -11.18 10.66 -17.19
C LYS A 76 -10.64 10.44 -18.60
N PRO A 77 -11.29 9.64 -19.46
CA PRO A 77 -11.17 9.85 -20.89
C PRO A 77 -12.00 11.10 -21.21
N ASN A 78 -11.34 12.21 -21.52
CA ASN A 78 -11.99 13.35 -22.14
C ASN A 78 -11.44 13.50 -23.56
N LYS A 79 -12.23 12.99 -24.51
CA LYS A 79 -12.33 13.38 -25.92
C LYS A 79 -13.76 12.96 -26.29
N GLY A 80 -14.73 13.84 -26.50
CA GLY A 80 -14.60 15.20 -26.99
C GLY A 80 -14.18 15.17 -28.45
N ASP A 81 -15.08 14.66 -29.30
CA ASP A 81 -15.30 15.03 -30.71
C ASP A 81 -16.80 14.81 -31.00
#